data_AF-A0A9D1K3X7-F1
#
_entry.id   AF-A0A9D1K3X7-F1
#
_cell.length_a   1.000
_cell.length_b   1.000
_cell.length_c   1.000
_cell.angle_alpha   90.00
_cell.angle_beta   90.00
_cell.angle_gamma   90.00
#
_symmetry.space_group_name_H-M   'P 1'
#
loop_
_entity.id
_entity.type
_entity.pdbx_description
1 polymer ?
#
loop_
_entity_poly.entity_id
_entity_poly.type
_entity_poly.pdbx_seq_one_letter_code
_entity_poly.pdbx_strand_id
1 'polypeptide(L)'
;MAEVLITLGIIGIVAAMTLPALIQKQQTKSILVSLNKSYAELQNIVNLISNEHGEDIGNVIKLYDDEQTKNLFMKYYDNAKDCSNNSCYKEDIIYYTYAGDKINITTGNTPNSNYYFSKNKFITKEGRLIIFGGTNKHGRMISVDVNGPFKKPNAWGRDVFTFRVMEKQIMPCGGKIGCSNPYNYNCNESEKGLYAGLGCTYYALTKPGFLDTKYYYKKYTAGEL
;
A
#
# COMPACT_ATOMS: atom_id res chain seq x y z
N MET A 1 -22.73 15.56 9.11
CA MET A 1 -23.02 14.23 9.69
C MET A 1 -22.70 13.10 8.70
N ALA A 2 -21.49 13.09 8.12
CA ALA A 2 -21.00 12.03 7.22
C ALA A 2 -19.90 11.15 7.86
N GLU A 3 -19.31 11.64 8.95
CA GLU A 3 -18.23 11.01 9.71
C GLU A 3 -18.66 9.69 10.38
N VAL A 4 -19.89 9.66 10.90
CA VAL A 4 -20.51 8.44 11.48
C VAL A 4 -20.81 7.41 10.39
N LEU A 5 -21.13 7.84 9.16
CA LEU A 5 -21.44 6.92 8.06
C LEU A 5 -20.19 6.23 7.50
N ILE A 6 -19.07 6.96 7.41
CA ILE A 6 -17.78 6.42 6.94
C ILE A 6 -17.21 5.44 7.98
N THR A 7 -17.27 5.79 9.27
CA THR A 7 -16.78 4.92 10.36
C THR A 7 -17.58 3.62 10.47
N LEU A 8 -18.91 3.68 10.32
CA LEU A 8 -19.76 2.49 10.24
C LEU A 8 -19.49 1.66 8.97
N GLY A 9 -19.20 2.31 7.84
CA GLY A 9 -18.79 1.63 6.61
C GLY A 9 -17.48 0.84 6.77
N ILE A 10 -16.50 1.40 7.48
CA ILE A 10 -15.21 0.75 7.75
C ILE A 10 -15.38 -0.44 8.70
N ILE A 11 -16.11 -0.27 9.81
CA ILE A 11 -16.35 -1.37 10.77
C ILE A 11 -17.17 -2.50 10.13
N GLY A 12 -18.14 -2.16 9.27
CA GLY A 12 -18.93 -3.13 8.51
C GLY A 12 -18.11 -3.98 7.53
N ILE A 13 -17.05 -3.43 6.95
CA ILE A 13 -16.11 -4.17 6.08
C ILE A 13 -15.28 -5.16 6.90
N VAL A 14 -14.86 -4.78 8.12
CA VAL A 14 -13.99 -5.60 8.97
C VAL A 14 -14.74 -6.82 9.56
N ALA A 15 -16.04 -6.72 9.81
CA ALA A 15 -16.80 -7.75 10.52
C ALA A 15 -17.27 -8.95 9.65
N ALA A 16 -17.27 -8.85 8.31
CA ALA A 16 -17.95 -9.82 7.44
C ALA A 16 -17.12 -11.07 7.02
N MET A 17 -15.94 -11.30 7.59
CA MET A 17 -14.98 -12.30 7.07
C MET A 17 -14.93 -13.61 7.88
N THR A 18 -15.96 -14.44 7.80
CA THR A 18 -15.88 -15.87 8.20
C THR A 18 -15.52 -16.75 6.99
N LEU A 19 -14.49 -17.60 7.11
CA LEU A 19 -13.85 -18.38 6.02
C LEU A 19 -14.06 -19.90 6.15
N PRO A 20 -14.11 -20.64 5.02
CA PRO A 20 -13.50 -21.98 4.95
C PRO A 20 -12.49 -22.26 3.79
N ALA A 21 -11.41 -22.97 4.20
CA ALA A 21 -10.52 -24.03 3.59
C ALA A 21 -9.91 -23.90 2.15
N LEU A 22 -8.66 -24.31 1.80
CA LEU A 22 -7.50 -24.91 2.50
C LEU A 22 -6.21 -24.75 1.61
N ILE A 23 -5.03 -24.57 2.23
CA ILE A 23 -3.64 -24.66 1.73
C ILE A 23 -3.15 -23.68 0.63
N GLN A 24 -3.64 -23.66 -0.63
CA GLN A 24 -3.23 -22.60 -1.58
C GLN A 24 -3.96 -21.28 -1.28
N LYS A 25 -5.17 -21.40 -0.71
CA LYS A 25 -5.83 -20.31 0.02
C LYS A 25 -5.01 -19.82 1.21
N GLN A 26 -4.06 -20.57 1.75
CA GLN A 26 -3.34 -20.15 2.97
C GLN A 26 -2.36 -19.02 2.70
N GLN A 27 -1.64 -19.04 1.58
CA GLN A 27 -0.76 -17.92 1.20
C GLN A 27 -1.58 -16.67 0.92
N THR A 28 -2.58 -16.77 0.04
CA THR A 28 -3.54 -15.69 -0.22
C THR A 28 -4.20 -15.16 1.06
N LYS A 29 -4.64 -16.05 1.95
CA LYS A 29 -5.21 -15.69 3.25
C LYS A 29 -4.19 -15.00 4.14
N SER A 30 -2.93 -15.46 4.15
CA SER A 30 -1.87 -14.83 4.92
C SER A 30 -1.56 -13.41 4.42
N ILE A 31 -1.53 -13.20 3.10
CA ILE A 31 -1.39 -11.89 2.47
C ILE A 31 -2.57 -11.01 2.86
N LEU A 32 -3.80 -11.51 2.74
CA LEU A 32 -5.01 -10.75 3.07
C LEU A 32 -5.08 -10.38 4.56
N VAL A 33 -4.72 -11.30 5.45
CA VAL A 33 -4.62 -11.04 6.89
C VAL A 33 -3.55 -9.99 7.17
N SER A 34 -2.37 -10.10 6.56
CA SER A 34 -1.28 -9.14 6.72
C SER A 34 -1.62 -7.77 6.14
N LEU A 35 -2.36 -7.72 5.02
CA LEU A 35 -2.87 -6.50 4.40
C LEU A 35 -3.89 -5.80 5.32
N ASN A 36 -4.88 -6.53 5.83
CA ASN A 36 -5.87 -5.97 6.75
C ASN A 36 -5.22 -5.47 8.05
N LYS A 37 -4.26 -6.24 8.60
CA LYS A 37 -3.48 -5.83 9.76
C LYS A 37 -2.71 -4.54 9.48
N SER A 38 -2.03 -4.46 8.34
CA SER A 38 -1.27 -3.28 7.94
C SER A 38 -2.17 -2.06 7.76
N TYR A 39 -3.35 -2.23 7.18
CA TYR A 39 -4.31 -1.13 7.02
C TYR A 39 -4.82 -0.62 8.38
N ALA A 40 -5.20 -1.52 9.28
CA ALA A 40 -5.66 -1.16 10.62
C ALA A 40 -4.57 -0.44 11.44
N GLU A 41 -3.34 -0.94 11.39
CA GLU A 41 -2.19 -0.31 12.06
C GLU A 41 -1.88 1.08 11.50
N LEU A 42 -1.85 1.23 10.18
CA LEU A 42 -1.61 2.54 9.55
C LEU A 42 -2.71 3.53 9.91
N GLN A 43 -3.99 3.11 9.93
CA GLN A 43 -5.09 3.97 10.34
C GLN A 43 -4.99 4.36 11.83
N ASN A 44 -4.57 3.43 12.69
CA ASN A 44 -4.33 3.75 14.09
C ASN A 44 -3.18 4.76 14.26
N ILE A 45 -2.08 4.60 13.52
CA ILE A 45 -0.94 5.53 13.53
C ILE A 45 -1.36 6.92 13.04
N VAL A 46 -2.18 7.00 11.99
CA VAL A 46 -2.78 8.26 11.53
C VAL A 46 -3.50 8.97 12.68
N ASN A 47 -4.34 8.26 13.42
CA ASN A 47 -5.08 8.84 14.54
C ASN A 47 -4.14 9.30 15.68
N LEU A 48 -3.10 8.52 15.97
CA LEU A 48 -2.11 8.85 16.99
C LEU A 48 -1.34 10.12 16.63
N ILE A 49 -0.86 10.23 15.39
CA ILE A 49 -0.17 11.42 14.89
C ILE A 49 -1.10 12.63 14.98
N SER A 50 -2.35 12.50 14.53
CA SER A 50 -3.31 13.60 14.60
C SER A 50 -3.57 14.08 16.02
N ASN A 51 -3.70 13.16 16.96
CA ASN A 51 -3.90 13.49 18.37
C ASN A 51 -2.66 14.15 19.00
N GLU A 52 -1.46 13.66 18.69
CA GLU A 52 -0.21 14.22 19.23
C GLU A 52 0.06 15.63 18.71
N HIS A 53 -0.26 15.89 17.44
CA HIS A 53 -0.08 17.21 16.82
C HIS A 53 -1.27 18.15 17.04
N GLY A 54 -2.43 17.65 17.47
CA GLY A 54 -3.67 18.43 17.56
C GLY A 54 -4.18 18.91 16.20
N GLU A 55 -3.87 18.19 15.11
CA GLU A 55 -4.14 18.57 13.73
C GLU A 55 -4.39 17.34 12.84
N ASP A 56 -5.19 17.50 11.80
CA ASP A 56 -5.51 16.44 10.85
C ASP A 56 -4.25 15.95 10.11
N ILE A 57 -4.06 14.64 9.99
CA ILE A 57 -2.83 14.04 9.47
C ILE A 57 -2.45 14.63 8.12
N GLY A 58 -3.43 14.84 7.24
CA GLY A 58 -3.22 15.38 5.91
C GLY A 58 -2.65 16.79 5.93
N ASN A 59 -2.91 17.58 6.96
CA ASN A 59 -2.30 18.90 7.16
C ASN A 59 -0.91 18.79 7.78
N VAL A 60 -0.74 17.91 8.78
CA VAL A 60 0.57 17.61 9.37
C VAL A 60 1.57 17.22 8.28
N ILE A 61 1.24 16.22 7.46
CA ILE A 61 2.17 15.68 6.48
C ILE A 61 2.45 16.58 5.28
N LYS A 62 1.65 17.64 5.04
CA LYS A 62 1.93 18.65 3.99
C LYS A 62 3.19 19.46 4.29
N LEU A 63 3.55 19.56 5.57
CA LEU A 63 4.74 20.27 6.04
C LEU A 63 5.98 19.38 6.06
N TYR A 64 5.85 18.10 5.71
CA TYR A 64 6.90 17.10 5.83
C TYR A 64 7.25 16.54 4.46
N ASP A 65 8.55 16.33 4.21
CA ASP A 65 8.98 15.52 3.09
C ASP A 65 8.79 14.01 3.37
N ASP A 66 9.10 13.20 2.35
CA ASP A 66 8.97 11.74 2.44
C ASP A 66 9.81 11.11 3.54
N GLU A 67 11.01 11.62 3.81
CA GLU A 67 11.91 11.11 4.84
C GLU A 67 11.41 11.47 6.22
N GLN A 68 11.09 12.75 6.44
CA GLN A 68 10.59 13.26 7.70
C GLN A 68 9.33 12.53 8.14
N THR A 69 8.45 12.22 7.19
CA THR A 69 7.22 11.54 7.57
C THR A 69 7.27 10.02 7.45
N LYS A 70 8.27 9.43 6.79
CA LYS A 70 8.70 8.05 7.08
C LYS A 70 9.14 7.95 8.55
N ASN A 71 9.97 8.88 9.01
CA ASN A 71 10.42 8.94 10.41
C ASN A 71 9.23 9.12 11.38
N LEU A 72 8.25 9.96 11.04
CA LEU A 72 7.05 10.15 11.85
C LEU A 72 6.26 8.85 12.05
N PHE A 73 5.98 8.11 10.98
CA PHE A 73 5.27 6.83 11.08
C PHE A 73 6.11 5.76 11.78
N MET A 74 7.42 5.70 11.49
CA MET A 74 8.33 4.70 12.04
C MET A 74 8.38 4.71 13.58
N LYS A 75 8.21 5.88 14.22
CA LYS A 75 8.17 6.02 15.69
C LYS A 75 7.13 5.14 16.38
N TYR A 76 6.03 4.84 15.71
CA TYR A 76 4.93 4.04 16.27
C TYR A 76 5.07 2.54 15.99
N TYR A 77 6.13 2.13 15.27
CA TYR A 77 6.46 0.72 15.09
C TYR A 77 7.57 0.31 16.04
N ASP A 78 7.23 -0.62 16.94
CA ASP A 78 8.19 -1.23 17.84
C ASP A 78 9.31 -1.96 17.08
N ASN A 79 10.57 -1.64 17.41
CA ASN A 79 11.77 -2.23 16.80
C ASN A 79 11.81 -2.16 15.26
N ALA A 80 11.19 -1.15 14.65
CA ALA A 80 11.35 -0.93 13.21
C ALA A 80 12.80 -0.59 12.86
N LYS A 81 13.27 -1.11 11.73
CA LYS A 81 14.61 -0.84 11.21
C LYS A 81 14.53 0.09 10.00
N ASP A 82 15.27 1.19 10.04
CA ASP A 82 15.40 2.08 8.88
C ASP A 82 16.13 1.35 7.75
N CYS A 83 15.46 1.25 6.61
CA CYS A 83 15.95 0.59 5.41
C CYS A 83 16.10 1.55 4.24
N SER A 84 16.28 2.84 4.56
CA SER A 84 16.42 3.88 3.57
C SER A 84 17.60 3.61 2.64
N ASN A 85 17.46 3.96 1.37
CA ASN A 85 18.47 3.66 0.32
C ASN A 85 18.88 2.17 0.25
N ASN A 86 17.95 1.25 0.52
CA ASN A 86 18.20 -0.20 0.48
C ASN A 86 19.23 -0.70 1.53
N SER A 87 19.50 0.06 2.59
CA SER A 87 20.52 -0.26 3.61
C SER A 87 20.31 -1.60 4.36
N CYS A 88 19.12 -2.19 4.27
CA CYS A 88 18.78 -3.46 4.90
C CYS A 88 19.05 -4.70 4.04
N TYR A 89 19.46 -4.52 2.79
CA TYR A 89 19.61 -5.61 1.82
C TYR A 89 21.07 -5.71 1.36
N LYS A 90 21.58 -6.93 1.25
CA LYS A 90 22.92 -7.18 0.66
C LYS A 90 22.88 -7.21 -0.88
N GLU A 91 21.72 -7.52 -1.44
CA GLU A 91 21.47 -7.63 -2.87
C GLU A 91 20.28 -6.75 -3.26
N ASP A 92 20.24 -6.33 -4.52
CA ASP A 92 19.13 -5.53 -5.04
C ASP A 92 17.83 -6.34 -5.09
N ILE A 93 16.85 -5.88 -4.31
CA ILE A 93 15.50 -6.46 -4.33
C ILE A 93 14.72 -5.87 -5.48
N ILE A 94 14.34 -6.73 -6.42
CA ILE A 94 13.57 -6.35 -7.61
C ILE A 94 12.08 -6.38 -7.28
N TYR A 95 11.39 -5.32 -7.69
CA TYR A 95 9.94 -5.19 -7.62
C TYR A 95 9.32 -5.10 -9.01
N TYR A 96 8.04 -5.45 -9.09
CA TYR A 96 7.28 -5.48 -10.34
C TYR A 96 5.96 -4.72 -10.23
N THR A 97 5.55 -4.09 -11.33
CA THR A 97 4.17 -3.61 -11.48
C THR A 97 3.22 -4.80 -11.61
N TYR A 98 1.92 -4.54 -11.50
CA TYR A 98 0.90 -5.58 -11.73
C TYR A 98 0.94 -6.18 -13.14
N ALA A 99 1.39 -5.40 -14.13
CA ALA A 99 1.58 -5.85 -15.51
C ALA A 99 2.87 -6.67 -15.71
N GLY A 100 3.72 -6.79 -14.68
CA GLY A 100 4.99 -7.53 -14.73
C GLY A 100 6.19 -6.69 -15.18
N ASP A 101 6.03 -5.37 -15.32
CA ASP A 101 7.15 -4.48 -15.64
C ASP A 101 8.07 -4.34 -14.43
N LYS A 102 9.39 -4.45 -14.64
CA LYS A 102 10.37 -4.21 -13.59
C LYS A 102 10.31 -2.75 -13.13
N ILE A 103 10.20 -2.54 -11.82
CA ILE A 103 10.27 -1.21 -11.23
C ILE A 103 11.74 -0.91 -10.92
N ASN A 104 12.30 0.04 -11.66
CA ASN A 104 13.66 0.49 -11.41
C ASN A 104 13.66 1.46 -10.22
N ILE A 105 14.44 1.10 -9.20
CA ILE A 105 14.71 1.92 -8.02
C ILE A 105 15.78 2.94 -8.41
N THR A 106 15.47 3.90 -9.28
CA THR A 106 16.45 4.93 -9.62
C THR A 106 16.54 5.94 -8.48
N THR A 107 17.72 6.00 -7.88
CA THR A 107 18.14 7.11 -7.03
C THR A 107 18.26 8.36 -7.90
N GLY A 108 17.28 9.28 -7.81
CA GLY A 108 17.38 10.63 -8.35
C GLY A 108 16.44 10.94 -9.51
N ASN A 109 16.21 12.25 -9.68
CA ASN A 109 15.35 12.94 -10.66
C ASN A 109 15.68 12.55 -12.11
N THR A 110 15.32 11.33 -12.50
CA THR A 110 15.25 10.91 -13.90
C THR A 110 13.79 10.99 -14.33
N PRO A 111 13.51 11.50 -15.54
CA PRO A 111 12.20 11.31 -16.16
C PRO A 111 12.03 9.79 -16.29
N ASN A 112 11.01 9.21 -15.64
CA ASN A 112 10.75 7.76 -15.45
C ASN A 112 11.19 7.14 -14.11
N SER A 113 11.64 7.91 -13.12
CA SER A 113 11.76 7.42 -11.74
C SER A 113 10.36 7.14 -11.14
N ASN A 114 10.17 5.97 -10.54
CA ASN A 114 8.90 5.63 -9.90
C ASN A 114 8.79 6.38 -8.56
N TYR A 115 8.12 7.53 -8.57
CA TYR A 115 7.89 8.36 -7.38
C TYR A 115 7.20 7.62 -6.21
N TYR A 116 6.65 6.44 -6.44
CA TYR A 116 5.96 5.62 -5.42
C TYR A 116 6.85 4.51 -4.84
N PHE A 117 8.04 4.31 -5.41
CA PHE A 117 9.07 3.45 -4.84
C PHE A 117 10.28 4.29 -4.43
N SER A 118 10.15 4.88 -3.25
CA SER A 118 11.11 5.83 -2.72
C SER A 118 12.31 5.16 -2.05
N LYS A 119 13.37 5.95 -1.85
CA LYS A 119 14.43 5.61 -0.89
C LYS A 119 13.92 5.56 0.54
N ASN A 120 12.78 6.19 0.85
CA ASN A 120 12.26 6.34 2.21
C ASN A 120 11.43 5.12 2.61
N LYS A 121 12.04 4.19 3.35
CA LYS A 121 11.40 2.93 3.74
C LYS A 121 11.97 2.36 5.02
N PHE A 122 11.18 1.58 5.74
CA PHE A 122 11.60 0.84 6.92
C PHE A 122 10.97 -0.54 6.96
N ILE A 123 11.62 -1.48 7.64
CA ILE A 123 11.10 -2.82 7.89
C ILE A 123 10.55 -2.89 9.31
N THR A 124 9.30 -3.34 9.42
CA THR A 124 8.66 -3.66 10.71
C THR A 124 9.30 -4.88 11.36
N LYS A 125 9.17 -5.05 12.69
CA LYS A 125 9.64 -6.29 13.36
C LYS A 125 9.01 -7.56 12.80
N GLU A 126 7.80 -7.47 12.24
CA GLU A 126 7.11 -8.59 11.58
C GLU A 126 7.65 -8.89 10.16
N GLY A 127 8.62 -8.12 9.66
CA GLY A 127 9.27 -8.33 8.37
C GLY A 127 8.57 -7.68 7.17
N ARG A 128 7.48 -6.93 7.38
CA ARG A 128 6.84 -6.13 6.33
C ARG A 128 7.69 -4.91 5.98
N LEU A 129 7.74 -4.54 4.70
CA LEU A 129 8.40 -3.32 4.25
C LEU A 129 7.35 -2.22 4.06
N ILE A 130 7.57 -1.07 4.71
CA ILE A 130 6.75 0.13 4.53
C ILE A 130 7.56 1.14 3.72
N ILE A 131 6.97 1.66 2.65
CA ILE A 131 7.62 2.55 1.66
C ILE A 131 6.80 3.83 1.56
N PHE A 132 7.45 4.99 1.69
CA PHE A 132 6.82 6.30 1.65
C PHE A 132 7.23 7.03 0.38
N GLY A 133 6.27 7.42 -0.45
CA GLY A 133 6.54 8.17 -1.67
C GLY A 133 5.33 8.98 -2.13
N GLY A 134 5.47 9.63 -3.28
CA GLY A 134 4.45 10.52 -3.85
C GLY A 134 4.90 11.98 -3.88
N THR A 135 4.07 12.85 -4.47
CA THR A 135 4.35 14.29 -4.55
C THR A 135 3.34 15.07 -3.71
N ASN A 136 3.76 16.20 -3.16
CA ASN A 136 2.91 17.08 -2.34
C ASN A 136 1.62 17.53 -3.05
N LYS A 137 1.58 17.48 -4.39
CA LYS A 137 0.40 17.84 -5.20
C LYS A 137 -0.73 16.83 -5.17
N HIS A 138 -0.47 15.55 -4.87
CA HIS A 138 -1.47 14.47 -4.97
C HIS A 138 -1.69 13.71 -3.65
N GLY A 139 -1.12 14.21 -2.54
CA GLY A 139 -1.14 13.55 -1.24
C GLY A 139 -0.07 12.47 -1.14
N ARG A 140 0.34 12.17 0.09
CA ARG A 140 1.47 11.25 0.33
C ARG A 140 1.00 9.80 0.36
N MET A 141 1.74 8.94 -0.32
CA MET A 141 1.44 7.53 -0.47
C MET A 141 2.30 6.68 0.45
N ILE A 142 1.69 5.61 0.92
CA ILE A 142 2.33 4.59 1.74
C ILE A 142 2.07 3.26 1.05
N SER A 143 3.14 2.62 0.58
CA SER A 143 3.06 1.25 0.05
C SER A 143 3.57 0.28 1.10
N VAL A 144 2.91 -0.86 1.21
CA VAL A 144 3.25 -1.93 2.14
C VAL A 144 3.46 -3.21 1.37
N ASP A 145 4.66 -3.75 1.45
CA ASP A 145 4.95 -5.13 1.13
C ASP A 145 4.60 -6.00 2.36
N VAL A 146 3.49 -6.74 2.25
CA VAL A 146 2.84 -7.40 3.40
C VAL A 146 3.44 -8.76 3.74
N ASN A 147 4.19 -9.39 2.84
CA ASN A 147 4.97 -10.62 3.09
C ASN A 147 6.47 -10.32 3.25
N GLY A 148 6.89 -9.10 2.93
CA GLY A 148 8.23 -8.61 3.13
C GLY A 148 9.12 -8.81 1.91
N PRO A 149 10.20 -8.04 1.82
CA PRO A 149 10.92 -7.80 0.57
C PRO A 149 11.73 -9.02 0.09
N PHE A 150 11.92 -10.01 0.96
CA PHE A 150 12.63 -11.26 0.68
C PHE A 150 11.71 -12.39 0.19
N LYS A 151 10.38 -12.19 0.22
CA LYS A 151 9.40 -13.18 -0.22
C LYS A 151 8.75 -12.71 -1.50
N LYS A 152 8.97 -13.47 -2.58
CA LYS A 152 8.35 -13.22 -3.89
C LYS A 152 6.81 -13.23 -3.80
N PRO A 153 6.10 -12.55 -4.73
CA PRO A 153 6.62 -11.90 -5.95
C PRO A 153 7.24 -10.49 -5.83
N ASN A 154 7.04 -9.74 -4.74
CA ASN A 154 7.36 -8.30 -4.65
C ASN A 154 6.67 -7.49 -5.77
N ALA A 155 5.37 -7.67 -5.93
CA ALA A 155 4.57 -7.10 -7.00
C ALA A 155 3.35 -6.34 -6.47
N TRP A 156 3.11 -5.16 -7.06
CA TRP A 156 1.92 -4.38 -6.75
C TRP A 156 0.66 -5.15 -7.08
N GLY A 157 -0.32 -5.10 -6.19
CA GLY A 157 -1.59 -5.82 -6.32
C GLY A 157 -1.51 -7.32 -6.04
N ARG A 158 -0.34 -7.83 -5.64
CA ARG A 158 -0.13 -9.23 -5.22
C ARG A 158 0.24 -9.31 -3.76
N ASP A 159 1.34 -8.67 -3.39
CA ASP A 159 1.87 -8.59 -2.03
C ASP A 159 2.33 -7.18 -1.66
N VAL A 160 2.43 -6.27 -2.63
CA VAL A 160 2.63 -4.84 -2.40
C VAL A 160 1.33 -4.08 -2.61
N PHE A 161 0.92 -3.31 -1.59
CA PHE A 161 -0.36 -2.60 -1.58
C PHE A 161 -0.17 -1.13 -1.19
N THR A 162 -0.84 -0.23 -1.89
CA THR A 162 -0.66 1.21 -1.76
C THR A 162 -1.89 1.90 -1.21
N PHE A 163 -1.62 2.76 -0.24
CA PHE A 163 -2.57 3.62 0.41
C PHE A 163 -2.18 5.09 0.23
N ARG A 164 -3.16 5.98 0.36
CA ARG A 164 -2.97 7.43 0.37
C ARG A 164 -3.43 8.00 1.69
N VAL A 165 -2.60 8.85 2.27
CA VAL A 165 -3.00 9.68 3.41
C VAL A 165 -3.87 10.82 2.89
N MET A 166 -5.12 10.85 3.36
CA MET A 166 -6.11 11.89 3.14
C MET A 166 -6.08 12.87 4.32
N GLU A 167 -7.02 13.83 4.37
CA GLU A 167 -7.09 14.82 5.45
C GLU A 167 -7.08 14.18 6.84
N LYS A 168 -8.00 13.25 7.11
CA LYS A 168 -8.18 12.64 8.46
C LYS A 168 -7.81 11.16 8.56
N GLN A 169 -7.54 10.52 7.44
CA GLN A 169 -7.51 9.06 7.37
C GLN A 169 -6.56 8.58 6.29
N ILE A 170 -6.30 7.27 6.29
CA ILE A 170 -5.62 6.60 5.20
C ILE A 170 -6.63 5.80 4.37
N MET A 171 -6.56 5.93 3.05
CA MET A 171 -7.48 5.26 2.12
C MET A 171 -6.72 4.34 1.17
N PRO A 172 -7.24 3.13 0.85
CA PRO A 172 -6.66 2.29 -0.17
C PRO A 172 -6.79 2.92 -1.56
N CYS A 173 -5.76 2.78 -2.40
CA CYS A 173 -5.86 3.21 -3.79
C CYS A 173 -6.78 2.30 -4.62
N GLY A 174 -7.50 2.89 -5.58
CA GLY A 174 -8.29 2.19 -6.62
C GLY A 174 -9.81 2.19 -6.46
N GLY A 175 -10.34 2.84 -5.42
CA GLY A 175 -11.77 3.07 -5.24
C GLY A 175 -12.22 4.45 -5.75
N LYS A 176 -13.54 4.68 -5.88
CA LYS A 176 -14.14 5.95 -6.35
C LYS A 176 -13.67 7.22 -5.60
N ILE A 177 -13.05 7.07 -4.43
CA ILE A 177 -12.66 8.16 -3.52
C ILE A 177 -11.16 8.08 -3.15
N GLY A 178 -10.45 7.01 -3.52
CA GLY A 178 -9.07 6.73 -3.12
C GLY A 178 -8.12 6.67 -4.31
N CYS A 179 -7.26 7.68 -4.43
CA CYS A 179 -6.25 7.90 -5.47
C CYS A 179 -6.79 8.62 -6.73
N SER A 180 -7.24 9.85 -6.52
CA SER A 180 -7.82 10.83 -7.46
C SER A 180 -6.87 11.27 -8.58
N ASN A 181 -6.58 10.37 -9.52
CA ASN A 181 -6.31 10.77 -10.89
C ASN A 181 -7.02 9.80 -11.84
N PRO A 182 -7.85 10.25 -12.79
CA PRO A 182 -8.41 9.41 -13.85
C PRO A 182 -7.35 8.85 -14.83
N TYR A 183 -6.06 9.12 -14.59
CA TYR A 183 -4.94 8.49 -15.31
C TYR A 183 -4.36 7.31 -14.49
N ASN A 184 -4.82 6.09 -14.80
CA ASN A 184 -4.09 4.81 -14.63
C ASN A 184 -3.77 4.26 -13.21
N TYR A 185 -4.50 4.60 -12.14
CA TYR A 185 -4.44 3.79 -10.91
C TYR A 185 -5.39 2.59 -11.00
N ASN A 186 -5.18 1.77 -12.02
CA ASN A 186 -6.09 0.66 -12.31
C ASN A 186 -5.51 -0.66 -11.81
N CYS A 187 -6.43 -1.56 -11.47
CA CYS A 187 -6.12 -2.94 -11.21
C CYS A 187 -6.33 -3.77 -12.48
N ASN A 188 -5.55 -3.44 -13.51
CA ASN A 188 -5.65 -4.02 -14.84
C ASN A 188 -4.25 -4.38 -15.36
N GLU A 189 -4.09 -5.61 -15.86
CA GLU A 189 -2.83 -6.11 -16.40
C GLU A 189 -2.58 -5.66 -17.84
N SER A 190 -3.64 -5.25 -18.55
CA SER A 190 -3.53 -4.72 -19.91
C SER A 190 -2.93 -3.31 -19.94
N GLU A 191 -2.93 -2.62 -18.80
CA GLU A 191 -2.33 -1.30 -18.65
C GLU A 191 -0.87 -1.44 -18.26
N LYS A 192 0.00 -0.99 -19.18
CA LYS A 192 1.45 -0.95 -18.97
C LYS A 192 1.86 0.32 -18.26
N GLY A 193 2.95 0.26 -17.51
CA GLY A 193 3.58 1.42 -16.90
C GLY A 193 3.62 1.41 -15.37
N LEU A 194 4.32 2.40 -14.82
CA LEU A 194 4.76 2.45 -13.42
C LEU A 194 3.64 2.49 -12.38
N TYR A 195 2.40 2.73 -12.80
CA TYR A 195 1.22 2.88 -11.94
C TYR A 195 0.35 1.61 -11.86
N ALA A 196 0.62 0.62 -12.72
CA ALA A 196 -0.18 -0.60 -12.81
C ALA A 196 -0.12 -1.38 -11.48
N GLY A 197 -1.28 -1.58 -10.85
CA GLY A 197 -1.41 -2.31 -9.60
C GLY A 197 -1.63 -1.47 -8.35
N LEU A 198 -1.36 -0.16 -8.39
CA LEU A 198 -1.59 0.71 -7.23
C LEU A 198 -3.06 0.64 -6.78
N GLY A 199 -3.97 0.63 -7.75
CA GLY A 199 -5.41 0.51 -7.53
C GLY A 199 -5.89 -0.87 -7.06
N CYS A 200 -5.06 -1.91 -7.11
CA CYS A 200 -5.48 -3.24 -6.66
C CYS A 200 -5.72 -3.32 -5.15
N THR A 201 -5.22 -2.36 -4.38
CA THR A 201 -5.39 -2.32 -2.91
C THR A 201 -6.86 -2.24 -2.50
N TYR A 202 -7.64 -1.36 -3.13
CA TYR A 202 -9.08 -1.26 -2.88
C TYR A 202 -9.78 -2.60 -3.17
N TYR A 203 -9.46 -3.23 -4.30
CA TYR A 203 -10.07 -4.50 -4.68
C TYR A 203 -9.66 -5.65 -3.75
N ALA A 204 -8.41 -5.72 -3.33
CA ALA A 204 -7.93 -6.72 -2.38
C ALA A 204 -8.61 -6.63 -1.01
N LEU A 205 -9.00 -5.42 -0.58
CA LEU A 205 -9.72 -5.21 0.68
C LEU A 205 -11.24 -5.40 0.55
N THR A 206 -11.83 -5.13 -0.61
CA THR A 206 -13.30 -5.04 -0.76
C THR A 206 -13.94 -6.16 -1.56
N LYS A 207 -13.18 -6.88 -2.41
CA LYS A 207 -13.69 -7.99 -3.23
C LYS A 207 -13.19 -9.34 -2.69
N PRO A 208 -14.05 -10.14 -2.04
CA PRO A 208 -13.70 -11.50 -1.64
C PRO A 208 -13.16 -12.31 -2.82
N GLY A 209 -12.07 -13.05 -2.59
CA GLY A 209 -11.43 -13.87 -3.62
C GLY A 209 -10.63 -13.10 -4.67
N PHE A 210 -10.47 -11.77 -4.54
CA PHE A 210 -9.64 -10.99 -5.46
C PHE A 210 -8.18 -11.47 -5.52
N LEU A 211 -7.65 -11.99 -4.41
CA LEU A 211 -6.30 -12.56 -4.34
C LEU A 211 -6.28 -14.09 -4.54
N ASP A 212 -7.42 -14.72 -4.80
CA ASP A 212 -7.47 -16.17 -5.06
C ASP A 212 -6.86 -16.47 -6.44
N THR A 213 -6.35 -17.67 -6.62
CA THR A 213 -5.44 -18.09 -7.72
C THR A 213 -5.97 -17.87 -9.14
N LYS A 214 -7.29 -17.74 -9.33
CA LYS A 214 -7.85 -17.32 -10.62
C LYS A 214 -7.32 -15.94 -11.02
N TYR A 215 -7.08 -15.05 -10.04
CA TYR A 215 -6.62 -13.68 -10.21
C TYR A 215 -5.14 -13.44 -9.95
N TYR A 216 -4.51 -14.22 -9.08
CA TYR A 216 -3.15 -13.98 -8.62
C TYR A 216 -2.06 -14.33 -9.67
N TYR A 217 -2.33 -15.28 -10.58
CA TYR A 217 -1.34 -15.82 -11.54
C TYR A 217 -1.80 -15.89 -13.01
N LYS A 218 -3.03 -15.51 -13.34
CA LYS A 218 -3.54 -15.56 -14.72
C LYS A 218 -3.67 -14.17 -15.32
N LYS A 219 -3.18 -14.06 -16.57
CA LYS A 219 -3.42 -12.92 -17.46
C LYS A 219 -4.93 -12.69 -17.62
N TYR A 220 -5.49 -11.57 -17.17
CA TYR A 220 -6.88 -11.21 -17.46
C TYR A 220 -7.01 -10.70 -18.88
N THR A 221 -7.95 -11.29 -19.62
CA THR A 221 -8.46 -10.74 -20.88
C THR A 221 -9.47 -9.63 -20.59
N ALA A 222 -9.38 -8.53 -21.33
CA ALA A 222 -10.29 -7.40 -21.22
C ALA A 222 -11.76 -7.86 -21.42
N GLY A 223 -12.65 -7.48 -20.50
CA GLY A 223 -14.10 -7.78 -20.58
C GLY A 223 -14.82 -8.11 -19.27
N GLU A 224 -14.09 -8.30 -18.15
CA GLU A 224 -14.69 -8.54 -16.82
C GLU A 224 -14.62 -7.32 -15.88
N LEU A 225 -14.51 -6.10 -16.42
CA LEU A 225 -14.61 -4.83 -15.69
C LEU A 225 -15.75 -3.96 -16.24
#